data_AF-A0AAV7PK52-F1
#
_entry.id   AF-A0AAV7PK52-F1
#
_cell.length_a   1.000
_cell.length_b   1.000
_cell.length_c   1.000
_cell.angle_alpha   90.00
_cell.angle_beta   90.00
_cell.angle_gamma   90.00
#
_symmetry.space_group_name_H-M   'P 1'
#
loop_
_entity.id
_entity.type
_entity.pdbx_description
1 polymer ?
#
loop_
_entity_poly.entity_id
_entity_poly.type
_entity_poly.pdbx_seq_one_letter_code
_entity_poly.pdbx_strand_id
1 'polypeptide(L)'
;MTTRSHLLTPLANTHGPSDPQRETAKGCGLFDRRERNPAREVGSNLFKMERQHRRQRVTGLEQRMGSLETQINMSQEQDLLHLRSKLTDMEDRSRRDNIPENEEGSDMQAFLTSTLPKMTSLDFDLPLEFQRAHRIGPRRFDNSSRPRPIFACLLRHNQTRQTPSSTQPRPFLNRSARDPNNSRLLQGD
;
A
#
# COMPACT_ATOMS: atom_id res chain seq x y z
N MET A 1 17.75 15.13 -49.70
CA MET A 1 18.70 16.13 -50.23
C MET A 1 19.77 16.26 -49.16
N THR A 2 21.05 15.91 -49.31
CA THR A 2 21.94 15.75 -50.48
C THR A 2 23.19 15.04 -49.88
N THR A 3 23.44 13.77 -50.23
CA THR A 3 24.63 13.25 -50.98
C THR A 3 26.00 13.62 -50.38
N ARG A 4 27.10 12.86 -50.42
CA ARG A 4 27.64 11.79 -51.28
C ARG A 4 29.01 11.48 -50.60
N SER A 5 29.33 10.23 -50.23
CA SER A 5 30.24 9.32 -50.95
C SER A 5 31.68 9.83 -51.20
N HIS A 6 32.69 9.00 -50.89
CA HIS A 6 33.56 8.30 -51.87
C HIS A 6 34.86 7.78 -51.20
N LEU A 7 35.08 6.46 -51.19
CA LEU A 7 35.98 5.63 -52.05
C LEU A 7 37.39 5.47 -51.44
N LEU A 8 37.83 4.29 -50.99
CA LEU A 8 38.34 3.10 -51.72
C LEU A 8 39.69 3.32 -52.46
N THR A 9 40.76 2.79 -51.83
CA THR A 9 41.87 1.95 -52.42
C THR A 9 42.87 2.59 -53.42
N PRO A 10 43.91 1.88 -53.92
CA PRO A 10 45.00 1.08 -53.29
C PRO A 10 46.39 1.28 -53.99
N LEU A 11 47.35 0.36 -53.72
CA LEU A 11 48.54 -0.02 -54.51
C LEU A 11 49.81 0.88 -54.45
N ALA A 12 50.96 0.32 -54.04
CA ALA A 12 51.89 -0.42 -54.92
C ALA A 12 53.25 -0.66 -54.24
N ASN A 13 53.77 -1.88 -54.39
CA ASN A 13 55.17 -2.28 -54.25
C ASN A 13 56.03 -1.70 -55.38
N THR A 14 57.32 -1.40 -55.13
CA THR A 14 58.42 -1.69 -56.08
C THR A 14 59.82 -1.64 -55.43
N HIS A 15 60.55 -2.75 -55.61
CA HIS A 15 61.98 -2.94 -55.90
C HIS A 15 63.13 -2.49 -54.95
N GLY A 16 63.97 -3.48 -54.59
CA GLY A 16 65.34 -3.37 -53.99
C GLY A 16 66.42 -3.01 -55.03
N PRO A 17 67.68 -3.56 -55.01
CA PRO A 17 68.35 -4.50 -54.10
C PRO A 17 69.81 -4.12 -53.70
N SER A 18 70.45 -4.86 -52.77
CA SER A 18 71.89 -5.19 -52.80
C SER A 18 72.33 -6.04 -51.59
N ASP A 19 72.59 -7.34 -51.84
CA ASP A 19 73.44 -8.25 -51.05
C ASP A 19 74.94 -7.84 -51.18
N PRO A 20 75.95 -8.33 -50.40
CA PRO A 20 75.99 -9.69 -49.82
C PRO A 20 76.82 -9.95 -48.52
N GLN A 21 76.68 -11.20 -48.03
CA GLN A 21 77.66 -12.05 -47.33
C GLN A 21 77.81 -12.01 -45.79
N ARG A 22 77.47 -13.19 -45.23
CA ARG A 22 78.27 -14.02 -44.31
C ARG A 22 78.25 -13.60 -42.82
N GLU A 23 77.58 -14.40 -41.99
CA GLU A 23 78.26 -15.28 -41.04
C GLU A 23 77.27 -16.19 -40.28
N THR A 24 77.67 -17.44 -40.17
CA THR A 24 77.01 -18.51 -39.43
C THR A 24 77.06 -18.25 -37.93
N ALA A 25 75.92 -18.22 -37.25
CA ALA A 25 75.85 -18.48 -35.82
C ALA A 25 74.59 -19.28 -35.47
N LYS A 26 74.77 -20.59 -35.36
CA LYS A 26 73.89 -21.45 -34.55
C LYS A 26 73.97 -20.91 -33.12
N GLY A 27 72.89 -20.33 -32.63
CA GLY A 27 72.82 -19.77 -31.29
C GLY A 27 71.41 -19.81 -30.75
N CYS A 28 71.13 -20.89 -30.02
CA CYS A 28 70.18 -20.99 -28.91
C CYS A 28 68.78 -20.41 -29.11
N GLY A 29 67.78 -21.30 -29.12
CA GLY A 29 66.40 -20.92 -28.80
C GLY A 29 66.37 -20.23 -27.44
N LEU A 30 66.17 -18.91 -27.45
CA LEU A 30 65.71 -18.19 -26.28
C LEU A 30 64.28 -18.68 -26.03
N PHE A 31 64.17 -19.62 -25.11
CA PHE A 31 62.98 -19.82 -24.32
C PHE A 31 62.45 -18.46 -23.89
N ASP A 32 61.30 -18.06 -24.44
CA ASP A 32 60.51 -16.94 -23.96
C ASP A 32 59.85 -17.38 -22.64
N ARG A 33 60.68 -17.64 -21.63
CA ARG A 33 60.27 -17.98 -20.27
C ARG A 33 59.91 -16.64 -19.63
N ARG A 34 58.73 -16.11 -19.96
CA ARG A 34 58.04 -15.15 -19.10
C ARG A 34 57.90 -15.82 -17.74
N GLU A 35 58.84 -15.54 -16.84
CA GLU A 35 58.76 -16.02 -15.48
C GLU A 35 57.41 -15.57 -14.93
N ARG A 36 56.54 -16.54 -14.65
CA ARG A 36 55.31 -16.31 -13.90
C ARG A 36 55.75 -15.72 -12.57
N ASN A 37 55.64 -14.42 -12.42
CA ASN A 37 56.04 -13.74 -11.21
C ASN A 37 55.01 -14.08 -10.12
N PRO A 38 55.32 -15.00 -9.18
CA PRO A 38 54.34 -15.54 -8.25
C PRO A 38 53.75 -14.44 -7.36
N ALA A 39 54.51 -13.38 -7.08
CA ALA A 39 54.06 -12.23 -6.32
C ALA A 39 52.90 -11.47 -7.02
N ARG A 40 52.94 -11.38 -8.36
CA ARG A 40 51.87 -10.71 -9.15
C ARG A 40 50.58 -11.54 -9.17
N GLU A 41 50.71 -12.86 -9.21
CA GLU A 41 49.57 -13.78 -9.18
C GLU A 41 48.90 -13.77 -7.80
N VAL A 42 49.70 -13.85 -6.73
CA VAL A 42 49.22 -13.76 -5.34
C VAL A 42 48.50 -12.43 -5.08
N GLY A 43 49.06 -11.30 -5.53
CA GLY A 43 48.41 -9.98 -5.41
C GLY A 43 47.06 -9.92 -6.16
N SER A 44 46.98 -10.52 -7.34
CA SER A 44 45.74 -10.58 -8.12
C SER A 44 44.67 -11.45 -7.46
N ASN A 45 45.08 -12.56 -6.84
CA ASN A 45 44.18 -13.48 -6.16
C ASN A 45 43.67 -12.88 -4.84
N LEU A 46 44.52 -12.17 -4.10
CA LEU A 46 44.14 -11.44 -2.90
C LEU A 46 43.05 -10.39 -3.21
N PHE A 47 43.25 -9.58 -4.26
CA PHE A 47 42.28 -8.58 -4.68
C PHE A 47 40.94 -9.20 -5.10
N LYS A 48 40.96 -10.34 -5.81
CA LYS A 48 39.76 -11.09 -6.17
C LYS A 48 39.02 -11.62 -4.94
N MET A 49 39.75 -12.20 -4.00
CA MET A 49 39.17 -12.71 -2.75
C MET A 49 38.55 -11.58 -1.91
N GLU A 50 39.24 -10.45 -1.79
CA GLU A 50 38.72 -9.31 -1.04
C GLU A 50 37.44 -8.75 -1.68
N ARG A 51 37.41 -8.65 -3.01
CA ARG A 51 36.21 -8.25 -3.77
C ARG A 51 35.07 -9.25 -3.58
N GLN A 52 35.36 -10.55 -3.58
CA GLN A 52 34.37 -11.59 -3.35
C GLN A 52 33.81 -11.56 -1.94
N HIS A 53 34.68 -11.43 -0.93
CA HIS A 53 34.27 -11.31 0.47
C HIS A 53 33.38 -10.07 0.69
N ARG A 54 33.76 -8.93 0.09
CA ARG A 54 32.96 -7.70 0.15
C ARG A 54 31.58 -7.90 -0.50
N ARG A 55 31.52 -8.55 -1.65
CA ARG A 55 30.24 -8.89 -2.33
C ARG A 55 29.37 -9.78 -1.45
N GLN A 56 29.92 -10.86 -0.89
CA GLN A 56 29.18 -11.76 -0.01
C GLN A 56 28.59 -11.02 1.20
N ARG A 57 29.35 -10.10 1.79
CA ARG A 57 28.85 -9.25 2.89
C ARG A 57 27.71 -8.34 2.44
N VAL A 58 27.84 -7.67 1.29
CA VAL A 58 26.78 -6.80 0.76
C VAL A 58 25.53 -7.61 0.45
N THR A 59 25.64 -8.74 -0.24
CA THR A 59 24.50 -9.62 -0.53
C THR A 59 23.81 -10.13 0.74
N GLY A 60 24.58 -10.49 1.77
CA GLY A 60 24.01 -10.90 3.05
C GLY A 60 23.27 -9.78 3.77
N LEU A 61 23.73 -8.53 3.64
CA LEU A 61 23.03 -7.36 4.18
C LEU A 61 21.77 -7.04 3.39
N GLU A 62 21.83 -7.09 2.05
CA GLU A 62 20.68 -6.86 1.16
C GLU A 62 19.56 -7.88 1.44
N GLN A 63 19.89 -9.16 1.62
CA GLN A 63 18.90 -10.19 1.97
C GLN A 63 18.26 -9.95 3.34
N ARG A 64 19.06 -9.55 4.34
CA ARG A 64 18.54 -9.22 5.68
C ARG A 64 17.65 -7.98 5.63
N MET A 65 18.05 -6.95 4.89
CA MET A 65 17.24 -5.75 4.69
C MET A 65 15.91 -6.09 4.03
N GLY A 66 15.90 -6.83 2.92
CA GLY A 66 14.66 -7.24 2.26
C GLY A 66 13.76 -8.07 3.17
N SER A 67 14.34 -8.98 3.98
CA SER A 67 13.57 -9.76 4.96
C SER A 67 12.93 -8.88 6.04
N LEU A 68 13.68 -7.89 6.56
CA LEU A 68 13.16 -6.95 7.55
C LEU A 68 12.08 -6.03 6.96
N GLU A 69 12.28 -5.52 5.75
CA GLU A 69 11.30 -4.70 5.04
C GLU A 69 9.98 -5.45 4.84
N THR A 70 10.05 -6.70 4.37
CA THR A 70 8.84 -7.53 4.22
C THR A 70 8.15 -7.80 5.55
N GLN A 71 8.90 -8.09 6.62
CA GLN A 71 8.33 -8.30 7.95
C GLN A 71 7.66 -7.04 8.50
N ILE A 72 8.30 -5.88 8.35
CA ILE A 72 7.75 -4.58 8.77
C ILE A 72 6.46 -4.31 8.01
N ASN A 73 6.47 -4.43 6.68
CA ASN A 73 5.28 -4.18 5.86
C ASN A 73 4.12 -5.10 6.25
N MET A 74 4.37 -6.40 6.40
CA MET A 74 3.34 -7.34 6.84
C MET A 74 2.79 -7.00 8.22
N SER A 75 3.65 -6.65 9.19
CA SER A 75 3.19 -6.27 10.53
C SER A 75 2.35 -5.00 10.52
N GLN A 76 2.76 -3.99 9.75
CA GLN A 76 2.04 -2.74 9.62
C GLN A 76 0.67 -2.95 8.95
N GLU A 77 0.60 -3.76 7.90
CA GLU A 77 -0.66 -4.10 7.27
C GLU A 77 -1.62 -4.81 8.24
N GLN A 78 -1.12 -5.75 9.03
CA GLN A 78 -1.92 -6.44 10.05
C GLN A 78 -2.41 -5.48 11.12
N ASP A 79 -1.55 -4.60 11.63
CA ASP A 79 -1.91 -3.60 12.62
C ASP A 79 -2.95 -2.62 12.07
N LEU A 80 -2.80 -2.15 10.83
CA LEU A 80 -3.78 -1.27 10.19
C LEU A 80 -5.14 -1.95 10.04
N LEU A 81 -5.17 -3.23 9.64
CA LEU A 81 -6.42 -3.99 9.55
C LEU A 81 -7.06 -4.16 10.93
N HIS A 82 -6.26 -4.47 11.96
CA HIS A 82 -6.73 -4.61 13.33
C HIS A 82 -7.30 -3.29 13.87
N LEU A 83 -6.59 -2.18 13.68
CA LEU A 83 -7.04 -0.85 14.09
C LEU A 83 -8.33 -0.46 13.36
N ARG A 84 -8.41 -0.68 12.05
CA ARG A 84 -9.64 -0.42 11.28
C ARG A 84 -10.81 -1.22 11.81
N SER A 85 -10.63 -2.53 12.03
CA SER A 85 -11.68 -3.39 12.59
C SER A 85 -12.15 -2.89 13.96
N LYS A 86 -11.22 -2.49 14.84
CA LYS A 86 -11.54 -1.96 16.17
C LYS A 86 -12.27 -0.63 16.09
N LEU A 87 -11.85 0.28 15.19
CA LEU A 87 -12.52 1.56 14.97
C LEU A 87 -13.95 1.35 14.46
N THR A 88 -14.14 0.44 13.50
CA THR A 88 -15.48 0.08 13.00
C THR A 88 -16.36 -0.49 14.12
N ASP A 89 -15.85 -1.42 14.93
CA ASP A 89 -16.62 -1.98 16.06
C ASP A 89 -16.97 -0.92 17.12
N MET A 90 -16.04 -0.01 17.43
CA MET A 90 -16.30 1.11 18.34
C MET A 90 -17.37 2.07 17.79
N GLU A 91 -17.28 2.38 16.50
CA GLU A 91 -18.24 3.24 15.82
C GLU A 91 -19.62 2.58 15.76
N ASP A 92 -19.69 1.29 15.41
CA ASP A 92 -20.92 0.52 15.39
C ASP A 92 -21.56 0.49 16.78
N ARG A 93 -20.78 0.24 17.84
CA ARG A 93 -21.27 0.27 19.23
C ARG A 93 -21.76 1.64 19.64
N SER A 94 -21.05 2.71 19.25
CA SER A 94 -21.50 4.07 19.53
C SER A 94 -22.79 4.43 18.79
N ARG A 95 -23.01 3.85 17.60
CA ARG A 95 -24.21 4.10 16.78
C ARG A 95 -25.42 3.23 17.16
N ARG A 96 -25.23 2.17 17.95
CA ARG A 96 -26.32 1.28 18.40
C ARG A 96 -27.37 1.99 19.26
N ASP A 97 -27.00 3.09 19.91
CA ASP A 97 -27.89 3.83 20.82
C ASP A 97 -28.64 5.00 20.15
N ASN A 98 -28.68 5.05 18.81
CA ASN A 98 -29.05 6.27 18.08
C ASN A 98 -30.55 6.48 17.80
N ILE A 99 -31.42 5.50 18.05
CA ILE A 99 -32.87 5.68 17.81
C ILE A 99 -33.53 6.00 19.15
N PRO A 100 -33.81 7.29 19.44
CA PRO A 100 -34.46 7.69 20.68
C PRO A 100 -35.81 7.02 20.85
N GLU A 101 -36.13 6.64 22.07
CA GLU A 101 -37.44 6.07 22.38
C GLU A 101 -38.48 7.20 22.47
N ASN A 102 -39.70 6.93 22.00
CA ASN A 102 -40.85 7.86 21.92
C ASN A 102 -40.88 8.82 20.71
N GLU A 103 -39.86 8.88 19.87
CA GLU A 103 -39.92 9.62 18.59
C GLU A 103 -40.61 8.82 17.46
N GLU A 104 -40.89 7.53 17.69
CA GLU A 104 -41.45 6.61 16.70
C GLU A 104 -42.92 6.88 16.36
N GLY A 105 -43.66 7.50 17.29
CA GLY A 105 -45.11 7.67 17.17
C GLY A 105 -45.89 6.34 17.31
N SER A 106 -47.07 6.28 16.69
CA SER A 106 -47.96 5.11 16.77
C SER A 106 -47.62 3.99 15.80
N ASP A 107 -46.87 4.27 14.73
CA ASP A 107 -46.52 3.30 13.69
C ASP A 107 -45.01 3.22 13.50
N MET A 108 -44.44 2.17 14.10
CA MET A 108 -43.01 1.86 14.02
C MET A 108 -42.56 1.57 12.58
N GLN A 109 -43.42 0.99 11.73
CA GLN A 109 -43.02 0.61 10.38
C GLN A 109 -42.81 1.85 9.52
N ALA A 110 -43.80 2.75 9.53
CA ALA A 110 -43.71 4.04 8.83
C ALA A 110 -42.51 4.87 9.33
N PHE A 111 -42.27 4.88 10.64
CA PHE A 111 -41.10 5.53 11.22
C PHE A 111 -39.80 4.99 10.63
N LEU A 112 -39.58 3.67 10.65
CA LEU A 112 -38.36 3.04 10.14
C LEU A 112 -38.19 3.23 8.64
N THR A 113 -39.25 3.12 7.84
CA THR A 113 -39.18 3.35 6.38
C THR A 113 -38.70 4.76 6.06
N SER A 114 -39.03 5.76 6.89
CA SER A 114 -38.61 7.15 6.68
C SER A 114 -37.24 7.51 7.29
N THR A 115 -36.86 6.87 8.40
CA THR A 115 -35.66 7.21 9.17
C THR A 115 -34.44 6.38 8.78
N LEU A 116 -34.60 5.09 8.47
CA LEU A 116 -33.47 4.23 8.10
C LEU A 116 -32.70 4.77 6.88
N PRO A 117 -33.33 5.17 5.76
CA PRO A 117 -32.58 5.74 4.62
C PRO A 117 -31.79 7.00 5.01
N LYS A 118 -32.34 7.84 5.89
CA LYS A 118 -31.66 9.06 6.36
C LYS A 118 -30.45 8.74 7.23
N MET A 119 -30.57 7.76 8.12
CA MET A 119 -29.53 7.38 9.07
C MET A 119 -28.38 6.61 8.39
N THR A 120 -28.69 5.73 7.47
CA THR A 120 -27.71 4.85 6.85
C THR A 120 -27.10 5.46 5.58
N SER A 121 -27.77 6.45 4.98
CA SER A 121 -27.46 6.99 3.64
C SER A 121 -27.23 5.89 2.60
N LEU A 122 -27.94 4.77 2.78
CA LEU A 122 -28.08 3.78 1.73
C LEU A 122 -29.26 4.21 0.85
N ASP A 123 -28.99 4.21 -0.44
CA ASP A 123 -30.04 4.24 -1.44
C ASP A 123 -30.56 2.80 -1.57
N PHE A 124 -31.77 2.58 -1.07
CA PHE A 124 -32.45 1.30 -1.23
C PHE A 124 -33.10 1.27 -2.61
N ASP A 125 -32.76 0.30 -3.46
CA ASP A 125 -33.36 0.17 -4.79
C ASP A 125 -34.87 -0.09 -4.74
N LEU A 126 -35.34 -0.66 -3.61
CA LEU A 126 -36.75 -0.94 -3.35
C LEU A 126 -37.19 -0.29 -2.03
N PRO A 127 -38.46 0.15 -1.95
CA PRO A 127 -39.02 0.64 -0.70
C PRO A 127 -38.94 -0.44 0.40
N LEU A 128 -38.46 -0.03 1.58
CA LEU A 128 -38.40 -0.87 2.76
C LEU A 128 -39.81 -1.20 3.23
N GLU A 129 -40.18 -2.48 3.10
CA GLU A 129 -41.45 -3.01 3.58
C GLU A 129 -41.20 -3.90 4.78
N PHE A 130 -41.87 -3.59 5.89
CA PHE A 130 -41.76 -4.33 7.14
C PHE A 130 -43.01 -5.19 7.33
N GLN A 131 -42.82 -6.45 7.69
CA GLN A 131 -43.93 -7.30 8.14
C GLN A 131 -44.31 -6.95 9.58
N ARG A 132 -43.31 -6.65 10.41
CA ARG A 132 -43.49 -6.31 11.82
C ARG A 132 -42.33 -5.45 12.28
N ALA A 133 -42.59 -4.42 13.07
CA ALA A 133 -41.57 -3.65 13.75
C ALA A 133 -42.06 -3.26 15.16
N HIS A 134 -41.25 -3.53 16.17
CA HIS A 134 -41.57 -3.18 17.57
C HIS A 134 -40.31 -3.17 18.44
N ARG A 135 -40.37 -2.47 19.59
CA ARG A 135 -39.32 -2.51 20.61
C ARG A 135 -39.44 -3.79 21.45
N ILE A 136 -38.30 -4.39 21.81
CA ILE A 136 -38.24 -5.57 22.68
C ILE A 136 -37.89 -5.17 24.11
N GLY A 137 -38.53 -5.81 25.08
CA GLY A 137 -38.24 -5.65 26.51
C GLY A 137 -39.26 -4.77 27.27
N PRO A 138 -39.17 -4.74 28.61
CA PRO A 138 -40.10 -4.01 29.46
C PRO A 138 -40.09 -2.52 29.15
N ARG A 139 -41.26 -1.88 29.19
CA ARG A 139 -41.39 -0.44 28.95
C ARG A 139 -40.50 0.33 29.93
N ARG A 140 -39.81 1.35 29.44
CA ARG A 140 -38.99 2.21 30.28
C ARG A 140 -39.84 3.06 31.20
N PHE A 141 -39.29 3.33 32.37
CA PHE A 141 -39.82 4.32 33.31
C PHE A 141 -39.03 5.64 33.24
N ASP A 142 -37.79 5.61 32.75
CA ASP A 142 -36.88 6.75 32.70
C ASP A 142 -36.28 6.98 31.30
N ASN A 143 -36.01 8.24 30.97
CA ASN A 143 -35.34 8.62 29.71
C ASN A 143 -33.81 8.56 29.81
N SER A 144 -33.25 8.25 31.00
CA SER A 144 -31.79 8.19 31.23
C SER A 144 -31.19 6.83 30.89
N SER A 145 -32.00 5.78 30.74
CA SER A 145 -31.54 4.45 30.37
C SER A 145 -31.27 4.36 28.85
N ARG A 146 -30.47 3.37 28.39
CA ARG A 146 -30.11 3.16 26.96
C ARG A 146 -31.27 2.65 26.10
N PRO A 147 -31.74 3.29 25.00
CA PRO A 147 -32.98 2.98 24.27
C PRO A 147 -33.25 1.48 24.02
N ARG A 148 -34.53 1.04 24.02
CA ARG A 148 -34.84 -0.40 23.87
C ARG A 148 -34.48 -0.86 22.46
N PRO A 149 -33.94 -2.06 22.23
CA PRO A 149 -33.68 -2.51 20.87
C PRO A 149 -34.97 -2.61 20.04
N ILE A 150 -34.92 -2.19 18.78
CA ILE A 150 -36.00 -2.40 17.81
C ILE A 150 -35.76 -3.74 17.10
N PHE A 151 -36.82 -4.55 17.01
CA PHE A 151 -36.84 -5.72 16.17
C PHE A 151 -37.79 -5.48 15.00
N ALA A 152 -37.21 -5.53 13.79
CA ALA A 152 -37.92 -5.30 12.54
C ALA A 152 -37.74 -6.50 11.60
N CYS A 153 -38.85 -7.13 11.23
CA CYS A 153 -38.89 -8.16 10.20
C CYS A 153 -39.17 -7.51 8.85
N LEU A 154 -38.23 -7.61 7.92
CA LEU A 154 -38.44 -7.21 6.53
C LEU A 154 -39.37 -8.21 5.84
N LEU A 155 -40.28 -7.70 5.02
CA LEU A 155 -41.19 -8.52 4.24
C LEU A 155 -40.45 -9.23 3.09
N ARG A 156 -39.42 -8.57 2.51
CA ARG A 156 -38.61 -9.11 1.41
C ARG A 156 -37.19 -9.44 1.87
N HIS A 157 -36.83 -10.72 1.82
CA HIS A 157 -35.51 -11.22 2.26
C HIS A 157 -34.31 -10.66 1.47
N ASN A 158 -34.52 -10.29 0.19
CA ASN A 158 -33.47 -9.76 -0.69
C ASN A 158 -33.00 -8.34 -0.32
N GLN A 159 -33.76 -7.61 0.51
CA GLN A 159 -33.37 -6.26 0.97
C GLN A 159 -32.21 -6.29 1.97
N THR A 160 -31.98 -7.41 2.66
CA THR A 160 -30.92 -7.56 3.67
C THR A 160 -29.51 -7.71 3.05
N ARG A 161 -29.43 -8.06 1.75
CA ARG A 161 -28.16 -8.40 1.07
C ARG A 161 -27.59 -7.30 0.19
N GLN A 162 -28.28 -6.17 0.04
CA GLN A 162 -27.72 -5.03 -0.68
C GLN A 162 -26.58 -4.43 0.14
N THR A 163 -25.36 -4.90 -0.12
CA THR A 163 -24.13 -4.19 0.24
C THR A 163 -24.18 -2.82 -0.44
N PRO A 164 -23.95 -1.69 0.27
CA PRO A 164 -23.91 -0.39 -0.37
C PRO A 164 -22.86 -0.42 -1.47
N SER A 165 -23.29 -0.26 -2.72
CA SER A 165 -22.43 -0.36 -3.91
C SER A 165 -21.42 0.79 -4.03
N SER A 166 -21.37 1.73 -3.10
CA SER A 166 -20.29 2.70 -3.01
C SER A 166 -20.11 3.24 -1.58
N THR A 167 -19.20 2.64 -0.81
CA THR A 167 -18.67 3.31 0.38
C THR A 167 -17.64 4.34 -0.10
N GLN A 168 -18.11 5.53 -0.49
CA GLN A 168 -17.24 6.70 -0.55
C GLN A 168 -16.89 7.10 0.89
N PRO A 169 -15.61 7.36 1.23
CA PRO A 169 -15.26 7.92 2.52
C PRO A 169 -15.92 9.30 2.63
N ARG A 170 -16.82 9.48 3.60
CA ARG A 170 -17.42 10.80 3.83
C ARG A 170 -16.33 11.79 4.25
N PRO A 171 -16.33 13.02 3.73
CA PRO A 171 -15.55 14.08 4.33
C PRO A 171 -16.09 14.35 5.74
N PHE A 172 -15.18 14.47 6.71
CA PHE A 172 -15.47 14.82 8.08
C PHE A 172 -16.35 16.09 8.12
N LEU A 173 -17.62 15.93 8.47
CA LEU A 173 -18.47 17.06 8.83
C LEU A 173 -17.99 17.56 10.21
N ASN A 174 -17.15 18.60 10.18
CA ASN A 174 -16.75 19.35 11.37
C ASN A 174 -18.00 19.83 12.12
N ARG A 175 -18.32 19.17 13.23
CA ARG A 175 -19.48 19.47 14.08
C ARG A 175 -19.20 20.61 15.07
N SER A 176 -18.39 21.60 14.67
CA SER A 176 -18.00 22.74 15.54
C SER A 176 -18.80 24.02 15.29
N ALA A 177 -19.87 23.99 14.50
CA ALA A 177 -20.66 25.19 14.21
C ALA A 177 -22.14 24.93 14.49
N ARG A 178 -22.52 24.95 15.78
CA ARG A 178 -23.87 25.26 16.28
C ARG A 178 -23.85 25.24 17.81
N ASP A 179 -23.18 26.24 18.38
CA ASP A 179 -23.52 26.71 19.73
C ASP A 179 -23.70 28.23 19.66
N PRO A 180 -24.94 28.75 19.59
CA PRO A 180 -25.20 30.18 19.59
C PRO A 180 -25.02 30.84 20.98
N ASN A 181 -24.56 30.10 22.00
CA ASN A 181 -24.48 30.58 23.39
C ASN A 181 -23.08 30.87 23.92
N ASN A 182 -22.01 30.83 23.09
CA ASN A 182 -20.66 31.12 23.57
C ASN A 182 -20.21 32.58 23.37
N SER A 183 -21.15 33.51 23.19
CA SER A 183 -20.91 34.96 23.07
C SER A 183 -21.11 35.68 24.40
N ARG A 184 -20.48 35.22 25.50
CA ARG A 184 -20.55 35.98 26.76
C ARG A 184 -19.51 35.61 27.82
N LEU A 185 -18.22 35.65 27.49
CA LEU A 185 -17.17 35.68 28.51
C LEU A 185 -15.86 36.08 27.83
N LEU A 186 -15.66 37.39 27.63
CA LEU A 186 -14.35 38.06 27.50
C LEU A 186 -14.64 39.57 27.35
N GLN A 187 -15.00 40.22 28.46
CA GLN A 187 -14.87 41.66 28.69
C GLN A 187 -14.96 41.92 30.21
N GLY A 188 -13.93 42.57 30.77
CA GLY A 188 -13.76 42.90 32.20
C GLY A 188 -12.72 41.98 32.86
N ASP A 189 -11.55 42.42 33.33
CA ASP A 189 -11.03 43.77 33.65
C ASP A 189 -9.57 43.92 33.22
#